data_AF-A0A1B1PXQ8-F1
#
_entry.id   AF-A0A1B1PXQ8-F1
#
_cell.length_a   1.000
_cell.length_b   1.000
_cell.length_c   1.000
_cell.angle_alpha   90.00
_cell.angle_beta   90.00
_cell.angle_gamma   90.00
#
_symmetry.space_group_name_H-M   'P 1'
#
loop_
_entity.id
_entity.type
_entity.pdbx_description
1 polymer ?
#
loop_
_entity_poly.entity_id
_entity_poly.type
_entity_poly.pdbx_seq_one_letter_code
_entity_poly.pdbx_strand_id
1 'polypeptide(L)'
;MKRWIIGGVAALAVGGAGFFWFAPYNIAASVPHLPGVGETLHQYLRNAVRVRANRVEVPQHVDLDDPALIRLGAGHFATGCQTCHGAPGIARNPVVQGMRPEPPMLTSEDFEPKEFWWIARHGFKYTGMPSWPGEGRDDEPWALAAFLSQYDGFDRSAYEEAAFGRAGGYESEGVRFGGLPGAIPQDLACARCHGEDGLGRDGTAPKLAGQSQDWLTVVLAAYAEGHRQSGFMEPLAAPLSAETRAGIAERYAGMSGAWQGTALPFGDAARGQDLAQSGDEHEDIASCASCHEGGEDGLTPKHAETPRIAGQDGYWLVNWLHLYRDGPVPETPRAHLMQAAAKNLSDEDIADLAAYYATLGPDPAN
;
A
#
# COMPACT_ATOMS: atom_id res chain seq x y z
N MET A 1 24.12 -54.26 0.50
CA MET A 1 23.44 -52.96 0.70
C MET A 1 24.30 -51.75 0.32
N LYS A 2 25.49 -51.54 0.91
CA LYS A 2 26.33 -50.34 0.68
C LYS A 2 26.68 -50.04 -0.81
N ARG A 3 27.00 -51.08 -1.61
CA ARG A 3 27.32 -50.94 -3.05
C ARG A 3 26.13 -50.53 -3.93
N TRP A 4 24.92 -50.97 -3.58
CA TRP A 4 23.68 -50.61 -4.29
C TRP A 4 23.25 -49.17 -3.98
N ILE A 5 23.45 -48.72 -2.74
CA ILE A 5 23.21 -47.32 -2.35
C ILE A 5 24.20 -46.39 -3.05
N ILE A 6 25.50 -46.72 -3.06
CA ILE A 6 26.54 -45.93 -3.75
C ILE A 6 26.26 -45.88 -5.26
N GLY A 7 25.94 -47.02 -5.88
CA GLY A 7 25.57 -47.08 -7.30
C GLY A 7 24.32 -46.25 -7.62
N GLY A 8 23.29 -46.30 -6.78
CA GLY A 8 22.07 -45.51 -6.94
C GLY A 8 22.31 -44.01 -6.82
N VAL A 9 23.11 -43.57 -5.84
CA VAL A 9 23.48 -42.15 -5.68
C VAL A 9 24.31 -41.67 -6.87
N ALA A 10 25.28 -42.46 -7.34
CA ALA A 10 26.09 -42.11 -8.51
C ALA A 10 25.23 -42.01 -9.78
N ALA A 11 24.27 -42.93 -9.98
CA ALA A 11 23.34 -42.87 -11.10
C ALA A 11 22.44 -41.63 -11.06
N LEU A 12 21.92 -41.26 -9.87
CA LEU A 12 21.16 -40.03 -9.68
C LEU A 12 22.00 -38.78 -9.94
N ALA A 13 23.27 -38.76 -9.50
CA ALA A 13 24.18 -37.63 -9.73
C ALA A 13 24.50 -37.46 -11.22
N VAL A 14 24.81 -38.56 -11.92
CA VAL A 14 25.07 -38.53 -13.38
C VAL A 14 23.80 -38.13 -14.14
N GLY A 15 22.65 -38.68 -13.77
CA GLY A 15 21.36 -38.32 -14.36
C GLY A 15 21.02 -36.84 -14.15
N GLY A 16 21.22 -36.33 -12.94
CA GLY A 16 21.04 -34.91 -12.61
C GLY A 16 21.99 -33.99 -13.36
N ALA A 17 23.27 -34.35 -13.45
CA ALA A 17 24.25 -33.62 -14.25
C ALA A 17 23.87 -33.60 -15.74
N GLY A 18 23.41 -34.74 -16.28
CA GLY A 18 22.89 -34.82 -17.64
C GLY A 18 21.68 -33.90 -17.86
N PHE A 19 20.69 -33.93 -16.96
CA PHE A 19 19.52 -33.07 -17.06
C PHE A 19 19.89 -31.57 -17.03
N PHE A 20 20.83 -31.19 -16.15
CA PHE A 20 21.33 -29.82 -16.06
C PHE A 20 22.04 -29.37 -17.34
N TRP A 21 23.01 -30.16 -17.82
CA TRP A 21 23.84 -29.77 -18.97
C TRP A 21 23.14 -29.87 -20.32
N PHE A 22 22.24 -30.85 -20.49
CA PHE A 22 21.52 -31.03 -21.75
C PHE A 22 20.17 -30.31 -21.79
N ALA A 23 19.71 -29.77 -20.64
CA ALA A 23 18.46 -29.02 -20.50
C ALA A 23 17.29 -29.59 -21.34
N PRO A 24 16.94 -30.87 -21.19
CA PRO A 24 15.94 -31.52 -22.05
C PRO A 24 14.51 -31.00 -21.81
N TYR A 25 14.30 -30.20 -20.76
CA TYR A 25 13.03 -29.56 -20.47
C TYR A 25 12.88 -28.25 -21.24
N ASN A 26 11.85 -28.16 -22.07
CA ASN A 26 11.59 -26.96 -22.87
C ASN A 26 11.09 -25.82 -21.97
N ILE A 27 11.80 -24.69 -22.00
CA ILE A 27 11.49 -23.48 -21.23
C ILE A 27 10.73 -22.42 -22.02
N ALA A 28 10.39 -22.68 -23.29
CA ALA A 28 9.62 -21.75 -24.10
C ALA A 28 8.19 -21.61 -23.57
N ALA A 29 7.76 -20.38 -23.26
CA ALA A 29 6.40 -20.11 -22.78
C ALA A 29 5.30 -20.49 -23.79
N SER A 30 5.64 -20.58 -25.08
CA SER A 30 4.73 -21.04 -26.13
C SER A 30 4.46 -22.55 -26.09
N VAL A 31 5.22 -23.32 -25.29
CA VAL A 31 5.07 -24.77 -25.16
C VAL A 31 4.50 -25.10 -23.78
N PRO A 32 3.39 -25.85 -23.69
CA PRO A 32 2.84 -26.29 -22.42
C PRO A 32 3.83 -27.13 -21.62
N HIS A 33 3.70 -27.11 -20.29
CA HIS A 33 4.38 -28.07 -19.43
C HIS A 33 4.02 -29.51 -19.82
N LEU A 34 4.89 -30.46 -19.47
CA LEU A 34 4.55 -31.87 -19.55
C LEU A 34 3.23 -32.14 -18.78
N PRO A 35 2.38 -33.07 -19.24
CA PRO A 35 1.10 -33.36 -18.59
C PRO A 35 1.24 -33.55 -17.07
N GLY A 36 0.42 -32.84 -16.29
CA GLY A 36 0.39 -32.89 -14.83
C GLY A 36 1.43 -32.03 -14.11
N VAL A 37 2.51 -31.58 -14.77
CA VAL A 37 3.55 -30.74 -14.12
C VAL A 37 2.97 -29.39 -13.72
N GLY A 38 2.24 -28.72 -14.62
CA GLY A 38 1.60 -27.43 -14.31
C GLY A 38 0.65 -27.50 -13.12
N GLU A 39 -0.21 -28.52 -13.10
CA GLU A 39 -1.17 -28.75 -12.01
C GLU A 39 -0.45 -29.00 -10.67
N THR A 40 0.60 -29.82 -10.69
CA THR A 40 1.40 -30.14 -9.50
C THR A 40 2.08 -28.89 -8.95
N LEU A 41 2.66 -28.06 -9.82
CA LEU A 41 3.30 -26.81 -9.43
C LEU A 41 2.27 -25.82 -8.84
N HIS A 42 1.10 -25.69 -9.46
CA HIS A 42 0.04 -24.82 -9.00
C HIS A 42 -0.53 -25.27 -7.64
N GLN A 43 -0.77 -26.58 -7.47
CA GLN A 43 -1.20 -27.12 -6.18
C GLN A 43 -0.13 -26.95 -5.09
N TYR A 44 1.15 -27.13 -5.43
CA TYR A 44 2.24 -26.85 -4.49
C TYR A 44 2.27 -25.38 -4.07
N LEU A 45 2.04 -24.45 -5.01
CA LEU A 45 1.92 -23.02 -4.72
C LEU A 45 0.79 -22.76 -3.71
N ARG A 46 -0.42 -23.26 -3.96
CA ARG A 46 -1.55 -23.08 -3.02
C ARG A 46 -1.24 -23.63 -1.63
N ASN A 47 -0.65 -24.83 -1.55
CA ASN A 47 -0.23 -25.42 -0.28
C ASN A 47 0.85 -24.57 0.42
N ALA A 48 1.80 -24.05 -0.35
CA ALA A 48 2.90 -23.23 0.16
C ALA A 48 2.40 -21.90 0.74
N VAL A 49 1.44 -21.24 0.08
CA VAL A 49 0.76 -20.04 0.56
C VAL A 49 0.02 -20.37 1.85
N ARG A 50 -0.87 -21.37 1.85
CA ARG A 50 -1.68 -21.75 3.03
C ARG A 50 -0.83 -22.01 4.26
N VAL A 51 0.25 -22.78 4.12
CA VAL A 51 1.16 -23.11 5.23
C VAL A 51 1.85 -21.87 5.79
N ARG A 52 2.21 -20.90 4.94
CA ARG A 52 2.95 -19.70 5.35
C ARG A 52 2.02 -18.61 5.89
N ALA A 53 0.84 -18.46 5.29
CA ALA A 53 -0.19 -17.54 5.74
C ALA A 53 -0.80 -17.94 7.10
N ASN A 54 -0.63 -19.19 7.55
CA ASN A 54 -1.10 -19.62 8.88
C ASN A 54 -0.49 -18.85 10.07
N ARG A 55 0.62 -18.13 9.86
CA ARG A 55 1.26 -17.30 10.90
C ARG A 55 0.92 -15.82 10.79
N VAL A 56 0.08 -15.45 9.81
CA VAL A 56 -0.33 -14.07 9.58
C VAL A 56 -1.59 -13.81 10.39
N GLU A 57 -1.55 -12.77 11.20
CA GLU A 57 -2.67 -12.27 12.00
C GLU A 57 -3.07 -10.89 11.47
N VAL A 58 -4.38 -10.67 11.35
CA VAL A 58 -4.91 -9.33 11.01
C VAL A 58 -4.65 -8.42 12.21
N PRO A 59 -3.93 -7.29 12.06
CA PRO A 59 -3.74 -6.35 13.15
C PRO A 59 -5.08 -5.83 13.67
N GLN A 60 -5.19 -5.58 14.98
CA GLN A 60 -6.45 -5.19 15.61
C GLN A 60 -7.06 -3.90 15.02
N HIS A 61 -6.23 -2.98 14.53
CA HIS A 61 -6.66 -1.72 13.92
C HIS A 61 -7.08 -1.86 12.44
N VAL A 62 -6.91 -3.03 11.83
CA VAL A 62 -7.28 -3.29 10.43
C VAL A 62 -8.67 -3.92 10.38
N ASP A 63 -9.64 -3.17 9.85
CA ASP A 63 -10.96 -3.67 9.50
C ASP A 63 -11.01 -3.98 8.00
N LEU A 64 -11.15 -5.26 7.65
CA LEU A 64 -11.18 -5.71 6.25
C LEU A 64 -12.48 -5.34 5.53
N ASP A 65 -13.53 -5.03 6.28
CA ASP A 65 -14.81 -4.59 5.74
C ASP A 65 -14.91 -3.05 5.64
N ASP A 66 -13.88 -2.31 6.08
CA ASP A 66 -13.82 -0.85 5.97
C ASP A 66 -13.86 -0.42 4.49
N PRO A 67 -14.89 0.33 4.07
CA PRO A 67 -14.99 0.85 2.72
C PRO A 67 -13.77 1.69 2.30
N ALA A 68 -13.12 2.40 3.23
CA ALA A 68 -11.93 3.20 2.94
C ALA A 68 -10.72 2.33 2.60
N LEU A 69 -10.50 1.26 3.37
CA LEU A 69 -9.44 0.30 3.13
C LEU A 69 -9.65 -0.45 1.80
N ILE A 70 -10.89 -0.87 1.52
CA ILE A 70 -11.27 -1.50 0.24
C ILE A 70 -11.02 -0.55 -0.94
N ARG A 71 -11.39 0.73 -0.82
CA ARG A 71 -11.12 1.75 -1.87
C ARG A 71 -9.63 1.94 -2.10
N LEU A 72 -8.83 2.04 -1.04
CA LEU A 72 -7.36 2.12 -1.16
C LEU A 72 -6.80 0.89 -1.88
N GLY A 73 -7.28 -0.30 -1.52
CA GLY A 73 -6.95 -1.55 -2.18
C GLY A 73 -7.29 -1.54 -3.68
N ALA A 74 -8.49 -1.10 -4.05
CA ALA A 74 -8.93 -1.00 -5.44
C ALA A 74 -8.06 -0.02 -6.24
N GLY A 75 -7.75 1.16 -5.69
CA GLY A 75 -6.88 2.14 -6.34
C GLY A 75 -5.45 1.63 -6.57
N HIS A 76 -4.88 0.95 -5.56
CA HIS A 76 -3.58 0.31 -5.70
C HIS A 76 -3.60 -0.84 -6.70
N PHE A 77 -4.61 -1.72 -6.62
CA PHE A 77 -4.80 -2.83 -7.54
C PHE A 77 -4.84 -2.32 -8.99
N ALA A 78 -5.56 -1.24 -9.25
CA ALA A 78 -5.64 -0.65 -10.58
C ALA A 78 -4.31 -0.09 -11.10
N THR A 79 -3.40 0.25 -10.20
CA THR A 79 -2.08 0.82 -10.51
C THR A 79 -1.04 -0.28 -10.74
N GLY A 80 -0.97 -1.26 -9.84
CA GLY A 80 0.10 -2.27 -9.83
C GLY A 80 -0.31 -3.65 -10.34
N CYS A 81 -1.56 -4.05 -10.15
CA CYS A 81 -1.99 -5.44 -10.33
C CYS A 81 -2.85 -5.65 -11.59
N GLN A 82 -3.73 -4.69 -11.91
CA GLN A 82 -4.69 -4.76 -13.02
C GLN A 82 -3.98 -5.04 -14.34
N THR A 83 -2.77 -4.50 -14.54
CA THR A 83 -1.97 -4.69 -15.78
C THR A 83 -1.75 -6.17 -16.12
N CYS A 84 -1.60 -7.02 -15.10
CA CYS A 84 -1.37 -8.45 -15.27
C CYS A 84 -2.64 -9.27 -15.04
N HIS A 85 -3.45 -8.89 -14.05
CA HIS A 85 -4.55 -9.70 -13.55
C HIS A 85 -5.91 -9.34 -14.15
N GLY A 86 -6.04 -8.27 -14.94
CA GLY A 86 -7.36 -7.74 -15.31
C GLY A 86 -8.02 -7.07 -14.10
N ALA A 87 -9.32 -6.80 -14.18
CA ALA A 87 -10.11 -6.25 -13.08
C ALA A 87 -11.57 -6.71 -13.22
N PRO A 88 -12.44 -6.50 -12.21
CA PRO A 88 -13.84 -6.83 -12.32
C PRO A 88 -14.46 -6.16 -13.56
N GLY A 89 -14.99 -6.99 -14.48
CA GLY A 89 -15.52 -6.53 -15.77
C GLY A 89 -14.50 -5.95 -16.77
N ILE A 90 -13.19 -6.10 -16.53
CA ILE A 90 -12.11 -5.66 -17.44
C ILE A 90 -11.23 -6.87 -17.77
N ALA A 91 -11.21 -7.25 -19.05
CA ALA A 91 -10.47 -8.42 -19.51
C ALA A 91 -8.94 -8.23 -19.45
N ARG A 92 -8.22 -9.32 -19.12
CA ARG A 92 -6.76 -9.43 -19.22
C ARG A 92 -6.28 -9.19 -20.66
N ASN A 93 -5.13 -8.54 -20.79
CA ASN A 93 -4.52 -8.32 -22.10
C ASN A 93 -4.02 -9.65 -22.72
N PRO A 94 -4.21 -9.90 -24.03
CA PRO A 94 -3.73 -11.13 -24.68
C PRO A 94 -2.23 -11.40 -24.52
N VAL A 95 -1.40 -10.36 -24.38
CA VAL A 95 0.04 -10.53 -24.15
C VAL A 95 0.31 -11.12 -22.77
N VAL A 96 -0.42 -10.71 -21.72
CA VAL A 96 -0.27 -11.33 -20.38
C VAL A 96 -0.86 -12.75 -20.36
N GLN A 97 -1.90 -13.04 -21.13
CA GLN A 97 -2.45 -14.39 -21.29
C GLN A 97 -1.44 -15.37 -21.94
N GLY A 98 -0.47 -14.84 -22.69
CA GLY A 98 0.64 -15.60 -23.25
C GLY A 98 1.74 -15.98 -22.24
N MET A 99 1.73 -15.42 -21.03
CA MET A 99 2.75 -15.71 -20.01
C MET A 99 2.59 -17.14 -19.45
N ARG A 100 3.70 -17.72 -18.96
CA ARG A 100 3.71 -19.02 -18.27
C ARG A 100 4.47 -18.89 -16.94
N PRO A 101 3.82 -19.12 -15.78
CA PRO A 101 2.39 -19.39 -15.63
C PRO A 101 1.53 -18.21 -16.10
N GLU A 102 0.32 -18.50 -16.58
CA GLU A 102 -0.65 -17.47 -16.96
C GLU A 102 -1.15 -16.77 -15.68
N PRO A 103 -1.03 -15.43 -15.54
CA PRO A 103 -1.53 -14.72 -14.37
C PRO A 103 -3.05 -14.86 -14.28
N PRO A 104 -3.63 -15.45 -13.22
CA PRO A 104 -5.07 -15.67 -13.13
C PRO A 104 -5.81 -14.35 -12.88
N MET A 105 -7.13 -14.34 -13.10
CA MET A 105 -7.99 -13.35 -12.44
C MET A 105 -7.95 -13.65 -10.93
N LEU A 106 -7.90 -12.63 -10.08
CA LEU A 106 -7.80 -12.81 -8.63
C LEU A 106 -9.20 -12.77 -8.00
N THR A 107 -9.98 -13.83 -8.23
CA THR A 107 -11.35 -13.95 -7.71
C THR A 107 -11.34 -14.21 -6.20
N SER A 108 -12.41 -13.83 -5.48
CA SER A 108 -12.40 -13.89 -4.02
C SER A 108 -12.46 -15.32 -3.48
N GLU A 109 -12.90 -16.30 -4.28
CA GLU A 109 -12.92 -17.71 -3.91
C GLU A 109 -11.53 -18.40 -3.92
N ASP A 110 -10.50 -17.74 -4.47
CA ASP A 110 -9.19 -18.37 -4.65
C ASP A 110 -8.40 -18.53 -3.34
N PHE A 111 -8.54 -17.58 -2.40
CA PHE A 111 -7.71 -17.47 -1.20
C PHE A 111 -8.43 -16.78 -0.04
N GLU A 112 -8.02 -17.09 1.19
CA GLU A 112 -8.45 -16.36 2.40
C GLU A 112 -7.76 -14.98 2.52
N PRO A 113 -8.30 -14.00 3.27
CA PRO A 113 -7.69 -12.66 3.38
C PRO A 113 -6.20 -12.65 3.77
N LYS A 114 -5.81 -13.49 4.73
CA LYS A 114 -4.39 -13.65 5.15
C LYS A 114 -3.51 -14.28 4.07
N GLU A 115 -4.09 -15.10 3.20
CA GLU A 115 -3.40 -15.69 2.06
C GLU A 115 -3.22 -14.64 0.96
N PHE A 116 -4.23 -13.80 0.69
CA PHE A 116 -4.10 -12.63 -0.18
C PHE A 116 -3.01 -11.67 0.32
N TRP A 117 -3.01 -11.35 1.61
CA TRP A 117 -1.95 -10.54 2.23
C TRP A 117 -0.58 -11.16 2.00
N TRP A 118 -0.42 -12.47 2.26
CA TRP A 118 0.86 -13.15 2.10
C TRP A 118 1.36 -13.13 0.64
N ILE A 119 0.44 -13.36 -0.30
CA ILE A 119 0.72 -13.32 -1.74
C ILE A 119 1.14 -11.91 -2.16
N ALA A 120 0.38 -10.88 -1.78
CA ALA A 120 0.68 -9.48 -2.09
C ALA A 120 2.03 -9.06 -1.50
N ARG A 121 2.30 -9.46 -0.24
CA ARG A 121 3.53 -9.12 0.46
C ARG A 121 4.79 -9.71 -0.18
N HIS A 122 4.70 -10.95 -0.65
CA HIS A 122 5.90 -11.73 -1.01
C HIS A 122 6.04 -12.08 -2.49
N GLY A 123 4.96 -12.08 -3.26
CA GLY A 123 4.97 -12.55 -4.64
C GLY A 123 5.46 -13.99 -4.79
N PHE A 124 5.91 -14.33 -6.00
CA PHE A 124 6.40 -15.68 -6.30
C PHE A 124 7.71 -15.66 -7.12
N LYS A 125 8.76 -16.28 -6.56
CA LYS A 125 10.04 -16.45 -7.24
C LYS A 125 9.87 -17.17 -8.58
N TYR A 126 10.66 -16.76 -9.57
CA TYR A 126 10.65 -17.33 -10.94
C TYR A 126 9.31 -17.17 -11.67
N THR A 127 8.52 -16.15 -11.30
CA THR A 127 7.31 -15.73 -12.00
C THR A 127 7.38 -14.23 -12.29
N GLY A 128 6.39 -13.71 -13.03
CA GLY A 128 6.21 -12.27 -13.20
C GLY A 128 5.55 -11.57 -12.02
N MET A 129 5.23 -12.29 -10.92
CA MET A 129 4.56 -11.72 -9.75
C MET A 129 5.58 -11.19 -8.72
N PRO A 130 5.72 -9.86 -8.58
CA PRO A 130 6.69 -9.25 -7.67
C PRO A 130 6.22 -9.33 -6.22
N SER A 131 7.15 -9.08 -5.29
CA SER A 131 6.81 -8.78 -3.89
C SER A 131 6.36 -7.33 -3.73
N TRP A 132 5.73 -7.02 -2.60
CA TRP A 132 5.35 -5.65 -2.23
C TRP A 132 6.58 -4.72 -2.22
N PRO A 133 6.52 -3.53 -2.87
CA PRO A 133 7.51 -2.46 -2.68
C PRO A 133 7.36 -1.85 -1.27
N GLY A 134 8.40 -1.24 -0.71
CA GLY A 134 8.35 -0.75 0.68
C GLY A 134 8.69 -1.83 1.71
N GLU A 135 9.99 -2.05 1.93
CA GLU A 135 10.47 -3.01 2.91
C GLU A 135 10.01 -2.63 4.33
N GLY A 136 9.51 -3.59 5.11
CA GLY A 136 9.03 -3.36 6.48
C GLY A 136 7.63 -2.74 6.59
N ARG A 137 6.94 -2.50 5.47
CA ARG A 137 5.56 -1.97 5.42
C ARG A 137 4.52 -3.10 5.37
N ASP A 138 4.53 -3.93 6.39
CA ASP A 138 3.65 -5.11 6.50
C ASP A 138 2.17 -4.74 6.74
N ASP A 139 1.90 -3.48 7.09
CA ASP A 139 0.57 -2.88 7.24
C ASP A 139 -0.13 -2.63 5.90
N GLU A 140 0.62 -2.29 4.85
CA GLU A 140 0.06 -1.83 3.58
C GLU A 140 -0.66 -2.90 2.74
N PRO A 141 -0.17 -4.16 2.63
CA PRO A 141 -0.82 -5.18 1.81
C PRO A 141 -2.23 -5.56 2.27
N TRP A 142 -2.63 -5.17 3.49
CA TRP A 142 -4.00 -5.41 3.97
C TRP A 142 -5.06 -4.68 3.17
N ALA A 143 -4.72 -3.53 2.54
CA ALA A 143 -5.65 -2.86 1.63
C ALA A 143 -5.99 -3.74 0.41
N LEU A 144 -4.98 -4.42 -0.16
CA LEU A 144 -5.21 -5.38 -1.24
C LEU A 144 -6.00 -6.60 -0.75
N ALA A 145 -5.71 -7.13 0.43
CA ALA A 145 -6.44 -8.25 0.99
C ALA A 145 -7.93 -7.90 1.21
N ALA A 146 -8.24 -6.71 1.74
CA ALA A 146 -9.60 -6.22 1.91
C ALA A 146 -10.35 -6.14 0.58
N PHE A 147 -9.73 -5.51 -0.43
CA PHE A 147 -10.32 -5.43 -1.78
C PHE A 147 -10.52 -6.80 -2.43
N LEU A 148 -9.50 -7.66 -2.41
CA LEU A 148 -9.56 -8.99 -3.06
C LEU A 148 -10.55 -9.93 -2.39
N SER A 149 -10.79 -9.78 -1.09
CA SER A 149 -11.82 -10.55 -0.37
C SER A 149 -13.24 -10.20 -0.84
N GLN A 150 -13.43 -9.01 -1.42
CA GLN A 150 -14.70 -8.53 -1.94
C GLN A 150 -14.76 -8.50 -3.48
N TYR A 151 -13.72 -9.01 -4.17
CA TYR A 151 -13.51 -8.84 -5.61
C TYR A 151 -14.71 -9.25 -6.45
N ASP A 152 -15.31 -10.40 -6.16
CA ASP A 152 -16.43 -10.95 -6.95
C ASP A 152 -17.75 -10.20 -6.71
N GLY A 153 -17.81 -9.34 -5.70
CA GLY A 153 -18.94 -8.43 -5.45
C GLY A 153 -18.91 -7.17 -6.32
N PHE A 154 -17.80 -6.88 -7.00
CA PHE A 154 -17.67 -5.72 -7.87
C PHE A 154 -18.13 -6.04 -9.30
N ASP A 155 -19.02 -5.22 -9.85
CA ASP A 155 -19.10 -5.05 -11.29
C ASP A 155 -18.08 -4.00 -11.78
N ARG A 156 -17.99 -3.80 -13.10
CA ARG A 156 -17.06 -2.82 -13.68
C ARG A 156 -17.29 -1.41 -13.14
N SER A 157 -18.55 -0.99 -13.02
CA SER A 157 -18.90 0.38 -12.60
C SER A 157 -18.50 0.61 -11.16
N ALA A 158 -18.81 -0.34 -10.27
CA ALA A 158 -18.44 -0.29 -8.86
C ALA A 158 -16.91 -0.29 -8.69
N TYR A 159 -16.20 -1.10 -9.48
CA TYR A 159 -14.74 -1.13 -9.44
C TYR A 159 -14.13 0.20 -9.89
N GLU A 160 -14.60 0.76 -11.01
CA GLU A 160 -14.13 2.04 -11.52
C GLU A 160 -14.40 3.19 -10.54
N GLU A 161 -15.55 3.17 -9.86
CA GLU A 161 -15.86 4.14 -8.81
C GLU A 161 -14.88 4.01 -7.63
N ALA A 162 -14.64 2.80 -7.13
CA ALA A 162 -13.70 2.58 -6.04
C ALA A 162 -12.26 2.97 -6.44
N ALA A 163 -11.77 2.47 -7.56
CA ALA A 163 -10.39 2.64 -8.00
C ALA A 163 -10.07 4.02 -8.58
N PHE A 164 -11.04 4.69 -9.22
CA PHE A 164 -10.82 5.91 -10.00
C PHE A 164 -11.61 7.12 -9.54
N GLY A 165 -12.63 6.93 -8.68
CA GLY A 165 -13.51 8.02 -8.24
C GLY A 165 -14.52 8.48 -9.26
N ARG A 166 -14.67 7.71 -10.34
CA ARG A 166 -15.73 7.87 -11.32
C ARG A 166 -15.90 6.60 -12.14
N ALA A 167 -17.14 6.14 -12.25
CA ALA A 167 -17.52 5.20 -13.31
C ALA A 167 -17.20 5.78 -14.70
N GLY A 168 -16.76 4.92 -15.63
CA GLY A 168 -16.25 5.31 -16.94
C GLY A 168 -14.85 5.93 -16.93
N GLY A 169 -14.17 5.95 -15.78
CA GLY A 169 -12.80 6.47 -15.65
C GLY A 169 -11.75 5.69 -16.45
N TYR A 170 -12.08 4.47 -16.89
CA TYR A 170 -11.23 3.62 -17.72
C TYR A 170 -11.80 3.46 -19.14
N GLU A 171 -11.27 4.23 -20.09
CA GLU A 171 -11.75 4.33 -21.48
C GLU A 171 -11.35 3.14 -22.38
N SER A 172 -11.31 1.92 -21.85
CA SER A 172 -10.88 0.72 -22.59
C SER A 172 -11.65 -0.53 -22.18
N GLU A 173 -11.97 -1.40 -23.14
CA GLU A 173 -12.64 -2.70 -22.90
C GLU A 173 -11.69 -3.77 -22.30
N GLY A 174 -10.40 -3.47 -22.25
CA GLY A 174 -9.39 -4.36 -21.68
C GLY A 174 -8.13 -3.61 -21.24
N VAL A 175 -7.27 -4.33 -20.51
CA VAL A 175 -6.04 -3.77 -19.95
C VAL A 175 -5.08 -3.26 -21.02
N ARG A 176 -4.63 -2.01 -20.89
CA ARG A 176 -3.52 -1.40 -21.65
C ARG A 176 -2.20 -1.65 -20.93
N PHE A 177 -1.15 -2.07 -21.66
CA PHE A 177 0.20 -2.16 -21.09
C PHE A 177 0.76 -0.76 -20.81
N GLY A 178 1.41 -0.60 -19.65
CA GLY A 178 2.05 0.65 -19.25
C GLY A 178 3.10 1.12 -20.26
N GLY A 179 3.11 2.43 -20.55
CA GLY A 179 4.04 3.06 -21.50
C GLY A 179 3.47 3.35 -22.91
N LEU A 180 2.22 2.97 -23.19
CA LEU A 180 1.51 3.39 -24.41
C LEU A 180 0.77 4.72 -24.18
N PRO A 181 0.67 5.61 -25.19
CA PRO A 181 -0.14 6.83 -25.11
C PRO A 181 -1.59 6.50 -24.70
N GLY A 182 -2.11 7.19 -23.68
CA GLY A 182 -3.42 6.88 -23.08
C GLY A 182 -3.38 5.81 -21.98
N ALA A 183 -2.19 5.41 -21.50
CA ALA A 183 -2.01 4.96 -20.12
C ALA A 183 -2.19 6.17 -19.18
N ILE A 184 -2.90 5.96 -18.08
CA ILE A 184 -3.40 6.94 -17.10
C ILE A 184 -2.51 8.21 -16.99
N PRO A 185 -3.03 9.42 -17.28
CA PRO A 185 -2.30 10.68 -17.07
C PRO A 185 -1.76 10.78 -15.65
N GLN A 186 -0.48 11.15 -15.48
CA GLN A 186 0.19 11.11 -14.17
C GLN A 186 -0.41 12.09 -13.14
N ASP A 187 -1.00 13.19 -13.60
CA ASP A 187 -1.73 14.15 -12.79
C ASP A 187 -3.07 13.60 -12.27
N LEU A 188 -3.69 12.67 -12.99
CA LEU A 188 -4.84 11.88 -12.52
C LEU A 188 -4.44 10.72 -11.62
N ALA A 189 -3.15 10.36 -11.55
CA ALA A 189 -2.70 9.25 -10.70
C ALA A 189 -2.77 9.60 -9.20
N CYS A 190 -2.46 10.84 -8.82
CA CYS A 190 -2.51 11.28 -7.42
C CYS A 190 -3.96 11.36 -6.90
N ALA A 191 -4.85 11.93 -7.71
CA ALA A 191 -6.25 12.17 -7.33
C ALA A 191 -7.05 10.89 -7.06
N ARG A 192 -6.63 9.75 -7.62
CA ARG A 192 -7.26 8.44 -7.36
C ARG A 192 -7.29 8.05 -5.89
N CYS A 193 -6.25 8.43 -5.15
CA CYS A 193 -6.15 8.18 -3.72
C CYS A 193 -6.37 9.47 -2.92
N HIS A 194 -5.80 10.59 -3.37
CA HIS A 194 -5.81 11.84 -2.61
C HIS A 194 -6.98 12.79 -2.93
N GLY A 195 -7.89 12.41 -3.83
CA GLY A 195 -8.99 13.27 -4.28
C GLY A 195 -8.53 14.32 -5.32
N GLU A 196 -9.44 14.75 -6.19
CA GLU A 196 -9.17 15.84 -7.15
C GLU A 196 -8.96 17.19 -6.44
N ASP A 197 -9.61 17.35 -5.29
CA ASP A 197 -9.50 18.48 -4.37
C ASP A 197 -8.33 18.36 -3.39
N GLY A 198 -7.63 17.22 -3.36
CA GLY A 198 -6.55 16.95 -2.42
C GLY A 198 -6.99 16.70 -0.99
N LEU A 199 -8.29 16.46 -0.73
CA LEU A 199 -8.84 16.22 0.62
C LEU A 199 -9.06 14.73 0.92
N GLY A 200 -8.45 13.84 0.14
CA GLY A 200 -8.60 12.39 0.30
C GLY A 200 -9.90 11.87 -0.32
N ARG A 201 -10.17 10.57 -0.17
CA ARG A 201 -11.40 9.91 -0.63
C ARG A 201 -12.02 9.08 0.48
N ASP A 202 -12.44 9.80 1.52
CA ASP A 202 -13.05 9.24 2.73
C ASP A 202 -12.13 8.20 3.39
N GLY A 203 -10.88 8.58 3.69
CA GLY A 203 -9.96 7.79 4.53
C GLY A 203 -8.71 7.21 3.84
N THR A 204 -7.88 6.59 4.70
CA THR A 204 -6.56 5.92 4.54
C THR A 204 -5.46 6.57 3.68
N ALA A 205 -5.78 7.34 2.64
CA ALA A 205 -4.82 8.21 1.96
C ALA A 205 -4.84 9.61 2.60
N PRO A 206 -3.69 10.26 2.84
CA PRO A 206 -3.66 11.54 3.53
C PRO A 206 -4.20 12.69 2.66
N LYS A 207 -4.87 13.63 3.32
CA LYS A 207 -5.11 14.99 2.80
C LYS A 207 -3.80 15.69 2.46
N LEU A 208 -3.74 16.32 1.29
CA LEU A 208 -2.58 17.04 0.75
C LEU A 208 -2.86 18.52 0.51
N ALA A 209 -4.11 18.90 0.22
CA ALA A 209 -4.47 20.28 -0.10
C ALA A 209 -4.17 21.23 1.06
N GLY A 210 -3.43 22.31 0.81
CA GLY A 210 -3.03 23.27 1.84
C GLY A 210 -1.98 22.75 2.82
N GLN A 211 -1.38 21.58 2.56
CA GLN A 211 -0.21 21.11 3.29
C GLN A 211 1.03 21.93 2.90
N SER A 212 2.01 22.03 3.77
CA SER A 212 3.26 22.72 3.48
C SER A 212 3.97 22.19 2.22
N GLN A 213 4.34 23.10 1.31
CA GLN A 213 5.12 22.78 0.13
C GLN A 213 6.48 22.16 0.46
N ASP A 214 7.14 22.64 1.52
CA ASP A 214 8.46 22.13 1.94
C ASP A 214 8.34 20.68 2.42
N TRP A 215 7.33 20.39 3.24
CA TRP A 215 7.05 19.03 3.68
C TRP A 215 6.72 18.10 2.51
N LEU A 216 5.83 18.53 1.61
CA LEU A 216 5.46 17.73 0.42
C LEU A 216 6.69 17.46 -0.46
N THR A 217 7.57 18.44 -0.63
CA THR A 217 8.82 18.31 -1.39
C THR A 217 9.74 17.26 -0.75
N VAL A 218 9.96 17.35 0.56
CA VAL A 218 10.78 16.39 1.32
C VAL A 218 10.23 14.98 1.21
N VAL A 219 8.91 14.81 1.39
CA VAL A 219 8.28 13.50 1.38
C VAL A 219 8.27 12.86 0.00
N LEU A 220 7.94 13.62 -1.05
CA LEU A 220 7.94 13.09 -2.42
C LEU A 220 9.35 12.70 -2.86
N ALA A 221 10.37 13.48 -2.48
CA ALA A 221 11.76 13.12 -2.72
C ALA A 221 12.14 11.83 -1.97
N ALA A 222 11.74 11.72 -0.70
CA ALA A 222 12.06 10.55 0.11
C ALA A 222 11.44 9.26 -0.47
N TYR A 223 10.21 9.30 -0.97
CA TYR A 223 9.61 8.16 -1.68
C TYR A 223 10.34 7.84 -2.99
N ALA A 224 10.67 8.86 -3.79
CA ALA A 224 11.31 8.66 -5.09
C ALA A 224 12.72 8.06 -4.97
N GLU A 225 13.41 8.35 -3.86
CA GLU A 225 14.80 7.94 -3.60
C GLU A 225 14.90 6.69 -2.71
N GLY A 226 13.77 6.12 -2.27
CA GLY A 226 13.75 4.95 -1.37
C GLY A 226 14.12 5.26 0.09
N HIS A 227 14.20 6.55 0.45
CA HIS A 227 14.39 7.01 1.82
C HIS A 227 13.10 6.94 2.66
N ARG A 228 11.94 6.68 2.03
CA ARG A 228 10.67 6.44 2.73
C ARG A 228 9.96 5.26 2.07
N GLN A 229 9.80 4.18 2.83
CA GLN A 229 9.22 2.93 2.32
C GLN A 229 7.70 3.06 2.16
N SER A 230 7.17 2.71 0.98
CA SER A 230 5.74 2.48 0.76
C SER A 230 5.47 1.83 -0.59
N GLY A 231 4.79 0.69 -0.58
CA GLY A 231 4.33 0.03 -1.79
C GLY A 231 3.25 0.78 -2.54
N PHE A 232 2.58 1.74 -1.89
CA PHE A 232 1.65 2.65 -2.56
C PHE A 232 2.38 3.79 -3.27
N MET A 233 3.24 4.52 -2.56
CA MET A 233 3.78 5.79 -3.04
C MET A 233 5.10 5.65 -3.81
N GLU A 234 5.94 4.65 -3.54
CA GLU A 234 7.21 4.47 -4.27
C GLU A 234 7.01 4.25 -5.78
N PRO A 235 6.08 3.37 -6.24
CA PRO A 235 5.87 3.17 -7.68
C PRO A 235 5.39 4.43 -8.40
N LEU A 236 4.74 5.35 -7.66
CA LEU A 236 4.26 6.63 -8.18
C LEU A 236 5.36 7.70 -8.17
N ALA A 237 6.17 7.75 -7.12
CA ALA A 237 7.17 8.80 -6.92
C ALA A 237 8.49 8.55 -7.67
N ALA A 238 8.94 7.29 -7.75
CA ALA A 238 10.20 6.90 -8.38
C ALA A 238 10.37 7.39 -9.84
N PRO A 239 9.35 7.36 -10.73
CA PRO A 239 9.51 7.85 -12.10
C PRO A 239 9.45 9.39 -12.26
N LEU A 240 9.15 10.14 -11.20
CA LEU A 240 8.96 11.59 -11.28
C LEU A 240 10.31 12.33 -11.27
N SER A 241 10.47 13.33 -12.14
CA SER A 241 11.61 14.24 -12.08
C SER A 241 11.56 15.15 -10.85
N ALA A 242 12.69 15.73 -10.43
CA ALA A 242 12.72 16.67 -9.31
C ALA A 242 11.81 17.89 -9.57
N GLU A 243 11.79 18.40 -10.80
CA GLU A 243 10.92 19.51 -11.21
C GLU A 243 9.44 19.12 -11.14
N THR A 244 9.10 17.90 -11.56
CA THR A 244 7.73 17.39 -11.49
C THR A 244 7.27 17.25 -10.04
N ARG A 245 8.13 16.72 -9.15
CA ARG A 245 7.84 16.62 -7.72
C ARG A 245 7.63 18.00 -7.09
N ALA A 246 8.47 18.98 -7.43
CA ALA A 246 8.32 20.36 -6.95
C ALA A 246 6.99 20.98 -7.43
N GLY A 247 6.61 20.79 -8.69
CA GLY A 247 5.33 21.28 -9.22
C GLY A 247 4.11 20.62 -8.58
N ILE A 248 4.19 19.32 -8.25
CA ILE A 248 3.12 18.64 -7.49
C ILE A 248 3.01 19.19 -6.07
N ALA A 249 4.14 19.39 -5.39
CA ALA A 249 4.16 19.97 -4.05
C ALA A 249 3.58 21.39 -4.03
N GLU A 250 3.99 22.25 -4.97
CA GLU A 250 3.45 23.61 -5.14
C GLU A 250 1.94 23.58 -5.39
N ARG A 251 1.49 22.71 -6.30
CA ARG A 251 0.07 22.59 -6.65
C ARG A 251 -0.79 22.26 -5.42
N TYR A 252 -0.46 21.21 -4.67
CA TYR A 252 -1.25 20.81 -3.51
C TYR A 252 -1.15 21.81 -2.37
N ALA A 253 0.02 22.41 -2.14
CA ALA A 253 0.17 23.46 -1.14
C ALA A 253 -0.68 24.71 -1.44
N GLY A 254 -0.88 25.02 -2.73
CA GLY A 254 -1.72 26.13 -3.18
C GLY A 254 -3.24 25.86 -3.16
N MET A 255 -3.68 24.62 -2.88
CA MET A 255 -5.11 24.29 -2.77
C MET A 255 -5.68 24.69 -1.39
N SER A 256 -6.99 24.94 -1.33
CA SER A 256 -7.68 25.20 -0.05
C SER A 256 -7.75 23.95 0.82
N GLY A 257 -7.27 24.03 2.05
CA GLY A 257 -7.20 22.90 2.99
C GLY A 257 -8.18 23.00 4.17
N ALA A 258 -9.49 23.02 3.91
CA ALA A 258 -10.50 22.93 4.98
C ALA A 258 -10.60 21.48 5.51
N TRP A 259 -9.58 21.05 6.24
CA TRP A 259 -9.46 19.66 6.68
C TRP A 259 -10.46 19.36 7.79
N GLN A 260 -11.28 18.34 7.54
CA GLN A 260 -12.07 17.65 8.54
C GLN A 260 -11.81 16.15 8.38
N GLY A 261 -11.36 15.50 9.45
CA GLY A 261 -11.09 14.07 9.44
C GLY A 261 -12.33 13.26 9.81
N THR A 262 -12.34 11.99 9.38
CA THR A 262 -13.23 10.99 9.97
C THR A 262 -12.61 10.51 11.28
N ALA A 263 -13.35 10.72 12.38
CA ALA A 263 -12.92 10.30 13.71
C ALA A 263 -12.81 8.77 13.80
N LEU A 264 -11.80 8.31 14.55
CA LEU A 264 -11.59 6.89 14.79
C LEU A 264 -12.61 6.39 15.84
N PRO A 265 -13.41 5.35 15.56
CA PRO A 265 -14.53 4.97 16.43
C PRO A 265 -14.12 4.28 17.74
N PHE A 266 -12.86 3.87 17.86
CA PHE A 266 -12.35 3.08 18.99
C PHE A 266 -11.28 3.79 19.83
N GLY A 267 -11.08 5.10 19.65
CA GLY A 267 -10.20 5.93 20.49
C GLY A 267 -10.98 6.92 21.36
N ASP A 268 -10.38 7.34 22.48
CA ASP A 268 -10.87 8.39 23.37
C ASP A 268 -10.22 9.73 23.01
N ALA A 269 -10.96 10.57 22.28
CA ALA A 269 -10.48 11.88 21.86
C ALA A 269 -10.16 12.83 23.03
N ALA A 270 -10.77 12.67 24.20
CA ALA A 270 -10.48 13.52 25.36
C ALA A 270 -9.14 13.15 26.00
N ARG A 271 -8.86 11.84 26.14
CA ARG A 271 -7.53 11.37 26.55
C ARG A 271 -6.47 11.74 25.51
N GLY A 272 -6.79 11.60 24.23
CA GLY A 272 -5.92 11.99 23.12
C GLY A 272 -5.58 13.48 23.12
N GLN A 273 -6.53 14.34 23.49
CA GLN A 273 -6.28 15.77 23.64
C GLN A 273 -5.27 16.07 24.75
N ASP A 274 -5.43 15.45 25.93
CA ASP A 274 -4.52 15.66 27.06
C ASP A 274 -3.10 15.21 26.70
N LEU A 275 -2.96 14.02 26.12
CA LEU A 275 -1.68 13.50 25.65
C LEU A 275 -1.07 14.36 24.54
N ALA A 276 -1.88 14.86 23.61
CA ALA A 276 -1.42 15.75 22.54
C ALA A 276 -0.86 17.07 23.07
N GLN A 277 -1.48 17.63 24.11
CA GLN A 277 -1.13 18.94 24.68
C GLN A 277 0.02 18.84 25.69
N SER A 278 -0.05 17.88 26.60
CA SER A 278 0.84 17.76 27.75
C SER A 278 1.95 16.72 27.54
N GLY A 279 1.74 15.73 26.68
CA GLY A 279 2.56 14.52 26.65
C GLY A 279 2.40 13.68 27.94
N ASP A 280 3.31 12.75 28.16
CA ASP A 280 3.42 11.98 29.40
C ASP A 280 4.89 11.89 29.80
N GLU A 281 5.27 12.61 30.86
CA GLU A 281 6.66 12.59 31.36
C GLU A 281 7.06 11.24 31.96
N HIS A 282 6.11 10.44 32.46
CA HIS A 282 6.41 9.14 33.06
C HIS A 282 6.80 8.11 31.99
N GLU A 283 6.12 8.17 30.85
CA GLU A 283 6.33 7.28 29.70
C GLU A 283 7.28 7.89 28.64
N ASP A 284 7.93 9.02 28.94
CA ASP A 284 8.81 9.77 28.03
C ASP A 284 8.12 10.12 26.68
N ILE A 285 6.84 10.48 26.72
CA ILE A 285 6.04 10.88 25.55
C ILE A 285 6.01 12.41 25.46
N ALA A 286 6.48 12.96 24.34
CA ALA A 286 6.48 14.40 24.10
C ALA A 286 5.08 14.92 23.68
N SER A 287 4.77 16.17 24.06
CA SER A 287 3.62 16.91 23.54
C SER A 287 3.70 17.04 22.01
N CYS A 288 2.71 16.52 21.29
CA CYS A 288 2.69 16.63 19.82
C CYS A 288 2.30 18.04 19.36
N ALA A 289 1.48 18.76 20.14
CA ALA A 289 1.10 20.15 19.86
C ALA A 289 2.33 21.09 19.83
N SER A 290 3.42 20.75 20.54
CA SER A 290 4.66 21.53 20.53
C SER A 290 5.30 21.67 19.14
N CYS A 291 5.03 20.72 18.23
CA CYS A 291 5.57 20.70 16.87
C CYS A 291 4.49 20.84 15.79
N HIS A 292 3.35 20.17 15.97
CA HIS A 292 2.31 20.06 14.94
C HIS A 292 1.27 21.18 14.94
N GLU A 293 1.29 22.04 15.96
CA GLU A 293 0.34 23.14 16.14
C GLU A 293 1.08 24.49 16.33
N GLY A 294 0.31 25.56 16.53
CA GLY A 294 0.81 26.87 16.95
C GLY A 294 1.20 27.83 15.82
N GLY A 295 0.83 27.53 14.58
CA GLY A 295 0.77 28.49 13.48
C GLY A 295 -0.35 29.52 13.66
N GLU A 296 -0.59 30.36 12.64
CA GLU A 296 -1.54 31.48 12.74
C GLU A 296 -2.98 31.05 13.03
N ASP A 297 -3.39 29.90 12.48
CA ASP A 297 -4.71 29.30 12.70
C ASP A 297 -4.74 28.33 13.89
N GLY A 298 -3.62 28.16 14.60
CA GLY A 298 -3.45 27.19 15.68
C GLY A 298 -3.37 25.72 15.24
N LEU A 299 -3.92 25.38 14.07
CA LEU A 299 -4.02 24.01 13.54
C LEU A 299 -2.83 23.62 12.65
N THR A 300 -2.12 24.62 12.11
CA THR A 300 -0.90 24.44 11.32
C THR A 300 0.35 24.47 12.20
N PRO A 301 1.43 23.79 11.80
CA PRO A 301 2.70 23.84 12.50
C PRO A 301 3.46 25.13 12.20
N LYS A 302 4.33 25.56 13.13
CA LYS A 302 5.21 26.73 12.94
C LYS A 302 6.31 26.51 11.91
N HIS A 303 6.74 25.27 11.72
CA HIS A 303 7.84 24.90 10.83
C HIS A 303 7.29 24.26 9.56
N ALA A 304 7.64 24.82 8.40
CA ALA A 304 7.18 24.33 7.09
C ALA A 304 7.58 22.87 6.82
N GLU A 305 8.67 22.37 7.40
CA GLU A 305 9.11 20.98 7.24
C GLU A 305 8.33 19.99 8.13
N THR A 306 7.44 20.49 8.99
CA THR A 306 6.58 19.68 9.86
C THR A 306 5.20 19.59 9.22
N PRO A 307 4.58 18.41 9.11
CA PRO A 307 3.26 18.29 8.53
C PRO A 307 2.18 18.83 9.47
N ARG A 308 1.16 19.48 8.88
CA ARG A 308 -0.16 19.56 9.51
C ARG A 308 -0.75 18.16 9.65
N ILE A 309 -1.27 17.85 10.83
CA ILE A 309 -1.99 16.59 11.13
C ILE A 309 -3.42 16.83 11.63
N ALA A 310 -3.74 18.04 12.07
CA ALA A 310 -5.09 18.44 12.47
C ALA A 310 -6.07 18.34 11.28
N GLY A 311 -7.13 17.54 11.43
CA GLY A 311 -8.16 17.26 10.43
C GLY A 311 -7.81 16.14 9.45
N GLN A 312 -6.73 15.41 9.71
CA GLN A 312 -6.39 14.22 8.95
C GLN A 312 -7.25 13.02 9.37
N ASP A 313 -7.43 12.03 8.50
CA ASP A 313 -8.28 10.87 8.83
C ASP A 313 -7.67 9.97 9.91
N GLY A 314 -8.49 9.52 10.86
CA GLY A 314 -8.05 8.76 12.04
C GLY A 314 -7.27 7.50 11.68
N TYR A 315 -7.77 6.68 10.75
CA TYR A 315 -7.07 5.47 10.31
C TYR A 315 -5.71 5.76 9.66
N TRP A 316 -5.58 6.88 8.93
CA TRP A 316 -4.27 7.27 8.40
C TRP A 316 -3.31 7.65 9.54
N LEU A 317 -3.79 8.39 10.55
CA LEU A 317 -3.00 8.78 11.71
C LEU A 317 -2.50 7.56 12.50
N VAL A 318 -3.35 6.54 12.69
CA VAL A 318 -2.96 5.25 13.29
C VAL A 318 -1.81 4.61 12.53
N ASN A 319 -1.96 4.43 11.22
CA ASN A 319 -0.92 3.81 10.37
C ASN A 319 0.37 4.63 10.37
N TRP A 320 0.26 5.96 10.40
CA TRP A 320 1.40 6.87 10.40
C TRP A 320 2.16 6.84 11.73
N LEU A 321 1.47 6.75 12.87
CA LEU A 321 2.09 6.60 14.18
C LEU A 321 2.74 5.21 14.33
N HIS A 322 2.08 4.14 13.89
CA HIS A 322 2.68 2.80 13.85
C HIS A 322 3.92 2.74 12.96
N LEU A 323 3.94 3.43 11.80
CA LEU A 323 5.13 3.54 10.97
C LEU A 323 6.33 4.11 11.74
N TYR A 324 6.11 5.17 12.54
CA TYR A 324 7.20 5.79 13.31
C TYR A 324 7.60 4.99 14.57
N ARG A 325 6.66 4.25 15.17
CA ARG A 325 6.91 3.42 16.35
C ARG A 325 7.57 2.09 16.00
N ASP A 326 7.00 1.37 15.04
CA ASP A 326 7.29 -0.04 14.75
C ASP A 326 7.95 -0.25 13.37
N GLY A 327 7.76 0.71 12.46
CA GLY A 327 8.08 0.55 11.04
C GLY A 327 9.47 1.07 10.62
N PRO A 328 9.75 1.00 9.31
CA PRO A 328 10.94 1.60 8.71
C PRO A 328 10.82 3.13 8.77
N VAL A 329 11.43 3.73 9.80
CA VAL A 329 11.40 5.19 9.98
C VAL A 329 11.97 5.88 8.75
N PRO A 330 11.25 6.86 8.17
CA PRO A 330 11.73 7.58 6.99
C PRO A 330 13.09 8.25 7.22
N GLU A 331 13.97 8.25 6.23
CA GLU A 331 15.22 9.00 6.23
C GLU A 331 14.96 10.43 5.75
N THR A 332 14.38 11.26 6.62
CA THR A 332 14.17 12.69 6.38
C THR A 332 14.75 13.54 7.51
N PRO A 333 15.01 14.85 7.29
CA PRO A 333 15.69 15.70 8.29
C PRO A 333 15.04 15.69 9.68
N ARG A 334 13.72 15.49 9.77
CA ARG A 334 12.97 15.55 11.04
C ARG A 334 12.35 14.23 11.48
N ALA A 335 12.52 13.15 10.71
CA ALA A 335 11.89 11.86 11.03
C ALA A 335 12.33 11.28 12.38
N HIS A 336 13.59 11.50 12.79
CA HIS A 336 14.09 11.07 14.09
C HIS A 336 13.35 11.72 15.27
N LEU A 337 12.81 12.93 15.10
CA LEU A 337 11.98 13.59 16.11
C LEU A 337 10.63 12.90 16.26
N MET A 338 10.00 12.53 15.13
CA MET A 338 8.75 11.77 15.13
C MET A 338 8.93 10.36 15.68
N GLN A 339 10.03 9.68 15.35
CA GLN A 339 10.34 8.38 15.97
C GLN A 339 10.49 8.51 17.49
N ALA A 340 11.20 9.55 17.96
CA ALA A 340 11.36 9.78 19.39
C ALA A 340 10.03 10.07 20.10
N ALA A 341 9.08 10.74 19.43
CA ALA A 341 7.74 11.00 19.95
C ALA A 341 6.84 9.76 19.95
N ALA A 342 6.99 8.86 18.97
CA ALA A 342 6.09 7.72 18.78
C ALA A 342 6.55 6.43 19.49
N LYS A 343 7.85 6.25 19.71
CA LYS A 343 8.47 4.98 20.18
C LYS A 343 7.88 4.39 21.47
N ASN A 344 7.31 5.22 22.35
CA ASN A 344 6.79 4.83 23.65
C ASN A 344 5.25 4.83 23.70
N LEU A 345 4.57 5.16 22.60
CA LEU A 345 3.11 5.14 22.54
C LEU A 345 2.60 3.69 22.60
N SER A 346 1.65 3.43 23.48
CA SER A 346 0.85 2.20 23.42
C SER A 346 -0.13 2.22 22.24
N ASP A 347 -0.73 1.09 21.92
CA ASP A 347 -1.78 1.03 20.89
C ASP A 347 -3.01 1.87 21.27
N GLU A 348 -3.29 1.98 22.57
CA GLU A 348 -4.35 2.82 23.12
C GLU A 348 -4.03 4.30 22.87
N ASP A 349 -2.81 4.75 23.20
CA ASP A 349 -2.36 6.14 22.97
C ASP A 349 -2.44 6.53 21.49
N ILE A 350 -2.02 5.63 20.59
CA ILE A 350 -2.10 5.85 19.14
C ILE A 350 -3.55 6.03 18.70
N ALA A 351 -4.46 5.19 19.19
CA ALA A 351 -5.88 5.28 18.85
C ALA A 351 -6.50 6.60 19.34
N ASP A 352 -6.11 7.08 20.53
CA ASP A 352 -6.64 8.32 21.10
C ASP A 352 -6.14 9.56 20.41
N LEU A 353 -4.83 9.62 20.14
CA LEU A 353 -4.22 10.72 19.39
C LEU A 353 -4.85 10.81 18.00
N ALA A 354 -5.02 9.66 17.34
CA ALA A 354 -5.70 9.60 16.05
C ALA A 354 -7.17 10.05 16.13
N ALA A 355 -7.91 9.64 17.17
CA ALA A 355 -9.28 10.08 17.39
C ALA A 355 -9.36 11.60 17.61
N TYR A 356 -8.47 12.17 18.43
CA TYR A 356 -8.41 13.60 18.72
C TYR A 356 -8.06 14.42 17.47
N TYR A 357 -6.90 14.17 16.83
CA TYR A 357 -6.43 14.99 15.71
C TYR A 357 -7.37 14.93 14.50
N ALA A 358 -8.10 13.83 14.31
CA ALA A 358 -9.10 13.73 13.26
C ALA A 358 -10.32 14.64 13.47
N THR A 359 -10.64 14.97 14.72
CA THR A 359 -11.74 15.90 15.04
C THR A 359 -11.39 17.36 14.81
N LEU A 360 -10.11 17.71 14.82
CA LEU A 360 -9.66 19.08 14.63
C LEU A 360 -9.96 19.56 13.21
N GLY A 361 -10.45 20.79 13.08
CA GLY A 361 -10.80 21.38 11.80
C GLY A 361 -11.05 22.87 11.94
N PRO A 362 -11.15 23.62 10.84
CA PRO A 362 -11.57 25.01 10.90
C PRO A 362 -12.96 25.10 11.55
N ASP A 363 -13.15 26.08 12.45
CA ASP A 363 -14.44 26.31 13.10
C ASP A 363 -15.51 26.56 12.02
N PRO A 364 -16.61 25.76 11.96
CA PRO A 364 -17.65 25.95 10.95
C PRO A 364 -18.32 27.34 11.00
N ALA A 365 -18.05 28.15 12.03
CA ALA A 365 -18.56 29.50 12.19
C ALA A 365 -17.73 30.63 11.54
N ASN A 366 -16.58 30.36 10.90
CA ASN A 366 -15.76 31.38 10.22
C ASN A 366 -15.46 31.09 8.75
#